data_AF-I9HBM3-F1
#
_entry.id   AF-I9HBM3-F1
#
_cell.length_a   1.000
_cell.length_b   1.000
_cell.length_c   1.000
_cell.angle_alpha   90.00
_cell.angle_beta   90.00
_cell.angle_gamma   90.00
#
_symmetry.space_group_name_H-M   'P 1'
#
loop_
_entity.id
_entity.type
_entity.pdbx_description
1 polymer ?
#
loop_
_entity_poly.entity_id
_entity_poly.type
_entity_poly.pdbx_seq_one_letter_code
_entity_poly.pdbx_strand_id
1 'polypeptide(L)'
;MKRLITLSFFFYLVVFLVSCHDDEEPKIKASRTVLMYLVADNSISDDIYPNIASVEEGLKNAETPGTFVIYWDGGKYYRSEFPQPTLFKYEVGEDGKVSDRVIIQTYNEQNSLSQDVMLDVFKDVEELCPAECYGLIFGSHATGWLPVDHSRTRSFGDDGGLKIDIPDLADVLARTSIHFDYILMDACLMSQVEVAYELRHSADYLILSPAEVMSTGFPYKNIVKYLLSVDDKERNAVLLAQAYLDYYKTQRFPWATIAVVKTDEMELLAAVTRSIMQENMENIASFTPSMLSLFQNRYGYGRGELSRSSYDFRAFVSEVTGGNIPLAFEGQLGKTVIFEGYVNDYPLVNIDEDMYSGIGCYIPYKSFTKWNAYFKNLQWYSAVGWDTTEVLLE
;
A
#
# COMPACT_ATOMS: atom_id res chain seq x y z
N MET A 1 -48.84 57.63 -68.51
CA MET A 1 -47.93 58.33 -67.57
C MET A 1 -47.48 57.29 -66.53
N LYS A 2 -46.19 56.92 -66.51
CA LYS A 2 -45.21 57.25 -65.42
C LYS A 2 -45.75 56.85 -64.02
N ARG A 3 -45.09 56.08 -63.15
CA ARG A 3 -43.68 55.69 -62.96
C ARG A 3 -43.63 54.61 -61.85
N LEU A 4 -42.53 53.87 -61.80
CA LEU A 4 -42.08 52.97 -60.71
C LEU A 4 -42.09 53.66 -59.33
N ILE A 5 -42.19 52.85 -58.25
CA ILE A 5 -41.22 52.82 -57.12
C ILE A 5 -41.33 51.46 -56.41
N THR A 6 -40.16 50.83 -56.27
CA THR A 6 -39.77 49.64 -55.52
C THR A 6 -39.69 49.92 -54.01
N LEU A 7 -39.92 48.92 -53.14
CA LEU A 7 -39.24 48.72 -51.84
C LEU A 7 -39.69 47.35 -51.26
N SER A 8 -38.99 46.26 -51.57
CA SER A 8 -37.95 45.60 -50.75
C SER A 8 -38.47 45.05 -49.40
N PHE A 9 -38.90 43.79 -49.41
CA PHE A 9 -39.18 42.97 -48.23
C PHE A 9 -37.87 42.31 -47.78
N PHE A 10 -37.37 42.69 -46.62
CA PHE A 10 -36.20 42.07 -46.01
C PHE A 10 -36.65 40.77 -45.32
N PHE A 11 -36.40 39.62 -45.95
CA PHE A 11 -36.63 38.30 -45.36
C PHE A 11 -35.38 37.91 -44.58
N TYR A 12 -35.37 38.11 -43.26
CA TYR A 12 -34.31 37.57 -42.41
C TYR A 12 -34.51 36.05 -42.31
N LEU A 13 -33.72 35.32 -43.09
CA LEU A 13 -33.54 33.88 -42.96
C LEU A 13 -32.74 33.63 -41.67
N VAL A 14 -33.43 33.30 -40.58
CA VAL A 14 -32.78 32.79 -39.37
C VAL A 14 -32.36 31.35 -39.65
N VAL A 15 -31.09 31.18 -40.01
CA VAL A 15 -30.45 29.87 -40.08
C VAL A 15 -30.21 29.43 -38.64
N PHE A 16 -30.98 28.44 -38.17
CA PHE A 16 -30.64 27.70 -36.96
C PHE A 16 -29.35 26.93 -37.25
N LEU A 17 -28.22 27.47 -36.78
CA LEU A 17 -27.01 26.69 -36.58
C LEU A 17 -27.30 25.72 -35.44
N VAL A 18 -27.62 24.47 -35.79
CA VAL A 18 -27.51 23.34 -34.87
C VAL A 18 -26.01 23.22 -34.57
N SER A 19 -25.59 23.79 -33.46
CA SER A 19 -24.32 23.44 -32.84
C SER A 19 -24.47 21.99 -32.39
N CYS A 20 -23.74 21.06 -33.01
CA CYS A 20 -23.46 19.80 -32.35
C CYS A 20 -22.75 20.16 -31.05
N HIS A 21 -23.46 20.03 -29.94
CA HIS A 21 -22.81 19.74 -28.67
C HIS A 21 -22.36 18.29 -28.81
N ASP A 22 -21.05 18.07 -28.81
CA ASP A 22 -20.53 16.77 -28.43
C ASP A 22 -20.87 16.62 -26.94
N ASP A 23 -22.10 16.17 -26.67
CA ASP A 23 -22.47 15.66 -25.36
C ASP A 23 -21.60 14.43 -25.15
N GLU A 24 -20.49 14.56 -24.41
CA GLU A 24 -19.76 13.40 -23.89
C GLU A 24 -20.79 12.52 -23.19
N GLU A 25 -21.06 11.34 -23.74
CA GLU A 25 -21.87 10.34 -23.05
C GLU A 25 -21.31 10.18 -21.64
N PRO A 26 -22.14 10.22 -20.60
CA PRO A 26 -21.64 10.09 -19.24
C PRO A 26 -20.87 8.78 -19.15
N LYS A 27 -19.54 8.87 -18.90
CA LYS A 27 -18.71 7.69 -18.66
C LYS A 27 -19.39 6.87 -17.58
N ILE A 28 -19.88 5.68 -17.92
CA ILE A 28 -20.49 4.77 -16.95
C ILE A 28 -19.42 4.48 -15.92
N LYS A 29 -19.63 4.99 -14.70
CA LYS A 29 -18.69 4.89 -13.60
C LYS A 29 -18.79 3.48 -13.03
N ALA A 30 -17.68 2.75 -12.98
CA ALA A 30 -17.66 1.44 -12.34
C ALA A 30 -17.92 1.59 -10.82
N SER A 31 -18.42 0.55 -10.16
CA SER A 31 -18.54 0.55 -8.70
C SER A 31 -17.16 0.63 -8.03
N ARG A 32 -16.20 -0.15 -8.54
CA ARG A 32 -14.79 -0.12 -8.09
C ARG A 32 -13.80 -0.20 -9.25
N THR A 33 -12.72 0.58 -9.12
CA THR A 33 -11.47 0.39 -9.85
C THR A 33 -10.38 -0.08 -8.89
N VAL A 34 -9.71 -1.19 -9.18
CA VAL A 34 -8.52 -1.64 -8.44
C VAL A 34 -7.30 -1.41 -9.29
N LEU A 35 -6.35 -0.60 -8.80
CA LEU A 35 -5.05 -0.40 -9.44
C LEU A 35 -4.01 -1.31 -8.80
N MET A 36 -3.38 -2.16 -9.60
CA MET A 36 -2.19 -2.92 -9.24
C MET A 36 -0.97 -2.26 -9.87
N TYR A 37 -0.17 -1.59 -9.05
CA TYR A 37 1.02 -0.84 -9.44
C TYR A 37 2.27 -1.71 -9.23
N LEU A 38 2.74 -2.33 -10.32
CA LEU A 38 3.85 -3.29 -10.30
C LEU A 38 5.14 -2.63 -10.76
N VAL A 39 6.04 -2.42 -9.79
CA VAL A 39 7.40 -1.92 -10.03
C VAL A 39 8.34 -3.11 -10.02
N ALA A 40 8.59 -3.64 -11.21
CA ALA A 40 9.17 -4.96 -11.44
C ALA A 40 10.42 -4.94 -12.34
N ASP A 41 10.99 -3.78 -12.73
CA ASP A 41 12.32 -3.74 -13.36
C ASP A 41 13.45 -4.00 -12.34
N ASN A 42 13.44 -5.20 -11.77
CA ASN A 42 14.36 -5.62 -10.72
C ASN A 42 14.46 -7.16 -10.65
N SER A 43 15.08 -7.66 -9.58
CA SER A 43 15.38 -9.09 -9.43
C SER A 43 14.18 -10.01 -9.20
N ILE A 44 12.98 -9.48 -8.90
CA ILE A 44 11.75 -10.26 -8.71
C ILE A 44 10.76 -10.13 -9.87
N SER A 45 11.20 -9.57 -11.01
CA SER A 45 10.36 -9.46 -12.22
C SER A 45 9.74 -10.81 -12.60
N ASP A 46 10.53 -11.89 -12.53
CA ASP A 46 10.09 -13.22 -12.93
C ASP A 46 9.11 -13.86 -11.93
N ASP A 47 9.17 -13.45 -10.67
CA ASP A 47 8.28 -13.91 -9.61
C ASP A 47 6.94 -13.14 -9.60
N ILE A 48 6.96 -11.83 -9.90
CA ILE A 48 5.76 -10.98 -9.93
C ILE A 48 4.99 -11.14 -11.24
N TYR A 49 5.65 -11.35 -12.39
CA TYR A 49 4.98 -11.43 -13.68
C TYR A 49 3.79 -12.44 -13.73
N PRO A 50 3.90 -13.66 -13.16
CA PRO A 50 2.79 -14.61 -13.07
C PRO A 50 1.55 -14.06 -12.34
N ASN A 51 1.67 -13.02 -11.53
CA ASN A 51 0.53 -12.41 -10.85
C ASN A 51 -0.47 -11.77 -11.82
N ILE A 52 -0.03 -11.32 -13.00
CA ILE A 52 -0.94 -10.86 -14.07
C ILE A 52 -1.88 -12.00 -14.49
N ALA A 53 -1.33 -13.19 -14.77
CA ALA A 53 -2.14 -14.35 -15.13
C ALA A 53 -3.01 -14.85 -13.94
N SER A 54 -2.51 -14.72 -12.71
CA SER A 54 -3.28 -15.03 -11.50
C SER A 54 -4.50 -14.12 -11.35
N VAL A 55 -4.35 -12.82 -11.62
CA VAL A 55 -5.47 -11.85 -11.69
C VAL A 55 -6.45 -12.24 -12.79
N GLU A 56 -5.98 -12.52 -14.01
CA GLU A 56 -6.83 -12.93 -15.13
C GLU A 56 -7.67 -14.18 -14.81
N GLU A 57 -7.09 -15.15 -14.11
CA GLU A 57 -7.83 -16.33 -13.67
C GLU A 57 -8.81 -16.02 -12.53
N GLY A 58 -8.43 -15.14 -11.59
CA GLY A 58 -9.29 -14.70 -10.50
C GLY A 58 -10.51 -13.92 -10.96
N LEU A 59 -10.35 -13.03 -11.95
CA LEU A 59 -11.42 -12.21 -12.50
C LEU A 59 -12.56 -13.06 -13.10
N LYS A 60 -12.27 -14.26 -13.61
CA LYS A 60 -13.31 -15.18 -14.13
C LYS A 60 -14.29 -15.65 -13.05
N ASN A 61 -13.93 -15.48 -11.77
CA ASN A 61 -14.77 -15.80 -10.62
C ASN A 61 -15.14 -14.53 -9.83
N ALA A 62 -14.96 -13.33 -10.40
CA ALA A 62 -15.40 -12.10 -9.77
C ALA A 62 -16.93 -12.06 -9.74
N GLU A 63 -17.48 -11.78 -8.56
CA GLU A 63 -18.93 -11.70 -8.35
C GLU A 63 -19.43 -10.25 -8.43
N THR A 64 -18.50 -9.28 -8.33
CA THR A 64 -18.79 -7.85 -8.36
C THR A 64 -18.30 -7.24 -9.67
N PRO A 65 -19.15 -6.53 -10.43
CA PRO A 65 -18.73 -5.75 -11.58
C PRO A 65 -17.70 -4.70 -11.17
N GLY A 66 -16.77 -4.36 -12.06
CA GLY A 66 -15.72 -3.40 -11.75
C GLY A 66 -14.59 -3.43 -12.77
N THR A 67 -13.58 -2.60 -12.53
CA THR A 67 -12.40 -2.50 -13.38
C THR A 67 -11.16 -2.90 -12.60
N PHE A 68 -10.36 -3.79 -13.16
CA PHE A 68 -9.05 -4.13 -12.63
C PHE A 68 -8.00 -3.58 -13.58
N VAL A 69 -7.13 -2.71 -13.07
CA VAL A 69 -6.11 -2.01 -13.84
C VAL A 69 -4.74 -2.42 -13.34
N ILE A 70 -3.81 -2.69 -14.23
CA ILE A 70 -2.43 -3.03 -13.91
C ILE A 70 -1.51 -2.02 -14.59
N TYR A 71 -0.70 -1.34 -13.79
CA TYR A 71 0.50 -0.66 -14.26
C TYR A 71 1.66 -1.65 -14.16
N TRP A 72 2.28 -1.97 -15.29
CA TRP A 72 3.42 -2.86 -15.36
C TRP A 72 4.64 -2.12 -15.89
N ASP A 73 5.67 -2.06 -15.06
CA ASP A 73 7.03 -1.72 -15.47
C ASP A 73 7.96 -2.84 -15.04
N GLY A 74 8.55 -3.54 -16.01
CA GLY A 74 9.08 -4.89 -15.79
C GLY A 74 10.43 -5.15 -16.44
N GLY A 75 11.09 -6.19 -15.94
CA GLY A 75 12.41 -6.59 -16.39
C GLY A 75 12.50 -6.95 -17.87
N LYS A 76 13.73 -6.88 -18.40
CA LYS A 76 14.08 -7.10 -19.81
C LYS A 76 13.48 -8.35 -20.48
N TYR A 77 13.17 -9.41 -19.72
CA TYR A 77 12.63 -10.66 -20.25
C TYR A 77 11.20 -10.52 -20.79
N TYR A 78 10.44 -9.55 -20.28
CA TYR A 78 9.04 -9.31 -20.65
C TYR A 78 8.87 -8.22 -21.71
N ARG A 79 9.97 -7.66 -22.21
CA ARG A 79 9.95 -6.58 -23.22
C ARG A 79 9.38 -6.98 -24.57
N SER A 80 9.21 -8.27 -24.86
CA SER A 80 8.48 -8.71 -26.06
C SER A 80 6.98 -8.48 -25.95
N GLU A 81 6.43 -8.55 -24.73
CA GLU A 81 5.00 -8.32 -24.45
C GLU A 81 4.76 -6.88 -24.01
N PHE A 82 5.62 -6.34 -23.14
CA PHE A 82 5.59 -4.97 -22.65
C PHE A 82 6.92 -4.27 -22.91
N PRO A 83 7.14 -3.72 -24.12
CA PRO A 83 8.41 -3.07 -24.47
C PRO A 83 8.73 -1.83 -23.64
N GLN A 84 7.72 -1.22 -23.04
CA GLN A 84 7.76 0.00 -22.23
C GLN A 84 6.78 -0.15 -21.07
N PRO A 85 6.86 0.71 -20.02
CA PRO A 85 5.86 0.73 -18.97
C PRO A 85 4.46 0.90 -19.55
N THR A 86 3.51 0.10 -19.08
CA THR A 86 2.20 -0.05 -19.72
C THR A 86 1.09 -0.08 -18.67
N LEU A 87 0.01 0.66 -18.92
CA LEU A 87 -1.25 0.56 -18.19
C LEU A 87 -2.25 -0.23 -19.02
N PHE A 88 -2.82 -1.28 -18.45
CA PHE A 88 -3.85 -2.08 -19.09
C PHE A 88 -4.94 -2.48 -18.11
N LYS A 89 -6.13 -2.77 -18.62
CA LYS A 89 -7.31 -3.06 -17.80
C LYS A 89 -8.07 -4.30 -18.26
N TYR A 90 -8.90 -4.77 -17.33
CA TYR A 90 -9.97 -5.74 -17.52
C TYR A 90 -11.24 -5.19 -16.90
N GLU A 91 -12.38 -5.45 -17.54
CA GLU A 91 -13.69 -5.06 -17.05
C GLU A 91 -14.52 -6.30 -16.76
N VAL A 92 -15.11 -6.36 -15.56
CA VAL A 92 -16.10 -7.36 -15.16
C VAL A 92 -17.48 -6.72 -15.35
N GLY A 93 -18.27 -7.24 -16.27
CA GLY A 93 -19.63 -6.76 -16.54
C GLY A 93 -20.65 -7.26 -15.52
N GLU A 94 -21.85 -6.68 -15.54
CA GLU A 94 -22.99 -7.12 -14.71
C GLU A 94 -23.40 -8.58 -14.94
N ASP A 95 -23.11 -9.13 -16.11
CA ASP A 95 -23.36 -10.53 -16.45
C ASP A 95 -22.26 -11.49 -15.96
N GLY A 96 -21.27 -10.97 -15.22
CA GLY A 96 -20.11 -11.71 -14.71
C GLY A 96 -19.07 -12.04 -15.77
N LYS A 97 -19.21 -11.56 -17.01
CA LYS A 97 -18.19 -11.78 -18.05
C LYS A 97 -17.05 -10.78 -17.88
N VAL A 98 -15.85 -11.28 -18.13
CA VAL A 98 -14.61 -10.49 -18.14
C VAL A 98 -14.26 -10.11 -19.57
N SER A 99 -13.88 -8.86 -19.80
CA SER A 99 -13.32 -8.42 -21.08
C SER A 99 -11.98 -9.10 -21.38
N ASP A 100 -11.57 -9.08 -22.64
CA ASP A 100 -10.16 -9.29 -22.96
C ASP A 100 -9.30 -8.17 -22.33
N ARG A 101 -7.98 -8.41 -22.23
CA ARG A 101 -7.02 -7.39 -21.79
C ARG A 101 -7.03 -6.22 -22.76
N VAL A 102 -7.19 -4.99 -22.24
CA VAL A 102 -7.12 -3.77 -23.04
C VAL A 102 -5.97 -2.90 -22.57
N ILE A 103 -4.98 -2.66 -23.43
CA ILE A 103 -3.94 -1.64 -23.19
C ILE A 103 -4.58 -0.26 -23.33
N ILE A 104 -4.49 0.55 -22.29
CA ILE A 104 -5.11 1.88 -22.25
C ILE A 104 -4.08 3.01 -22.26
N GLN A 105 -2.83 2.74 -21.88
CA GLN A 105 -1.73 3.69 -21.97
C GLN A 105 -0.39 2.95 -22.11
N THR A 106 0.53 3.54 -22.88
CA THR A 106 1.94 3.11 -22.92
C THR A 106 2.80 4.35 -22.69
N TYR A 107 3.71 4.26 -21.73
CA TYR A 107 4.59 5.35 -21.37
C TYR A 107 5.94 5.21 -22.06
N ASN A 108 6.72 6.29 -22.10
CA ASN A 108 8.15 6.14 -22.39
C ASN A 108 8.85 5.56 -21.16
N GLU A 109 10.08 5.07 -21.33
CA GLU A 109 10.96 4.73 -20.22
C GLU A 109 10.98 5.86 -19.18
N GLN A 110 10.68 5.52 -17.94
CA GLN A 110 10.48 6.45 -16.84
C GLN A 110 10.83 5.81 -15.51
N ASN A 111 11.05 6.62 -14.48
CA ASN A 111 11.18 6.12 -13.11
C ASN A 111 9.77 5.97 -12.51
N SER A 112 9.29 4.74 -12.41
CA SER A 112 8.02 4.35 -11.81
C SER A 112 7.89 4.69 -10.32
N LEU A 113 8.98 5.12 -9.68
CA LEU A 113 9.01 5.55 -8.28
C LEU A 113 9.25 7.06 -8.13
N SER A 114 9.24 7.81 -9.24
CA SER A 114 9.21 9.27 -9.21
C SER A 114 7.83 9.75 -8.77
N GLN A 115 7.78 10.74 -7.87
CA GLN A 115 6.51 11.28 -7.40
C GLN A 115 5.61 11.79 -8.54
N ASP A 116 6.19 12.47 -9.52
CA ASP A 116 5.44 13.01 -10.65
C ASP A 116 4.90 11.89 -11.57
N VAL A 117 5.69 10.83 -11.79
CA VAL A 117 5.26 9.68 -12.61
C VAL A 117 4.13 8.92 -11.93
N MET A 118 4.22 8.68 -10.62
CA MET A 118 3.15 8.02 -9.87
C MET A 118 1.85 8.84 -9.91
N LEU A 119 1.94 10.16 -9.74
CA LEU A 119 0.79 11.05 -9.85
C LEU A 119 0.16 11.04 -11.25
N ASP A 120 0.98 11.08 -12.30
CA ASP A 120 0.50 11.01 -13.67
C ASP A 120 -0.22 9.68 -13.93
N VAL A 121 0.31 8.55 -13.44
CA VAL A 121 -0.37 7.25 -13.55
C VAL A 121 -1.69 7.23 -12.76
N PHE A 122 -1.73 7.77 -11.55
CA PHE A 122 -2.98 7.84 -10.77
C PHE A 122 -4.04 8.70 -11.46
N LYS A 123 -3.62 9.82 -12.06
CA LYS A 123 -4.49 10.67 -12.87
C LYS A 123 -5.01 9.93 -14.11
N ASP A 124 -4.14 9.23 -14.84
CA ASP A 124 -4.53 8.41 -15.99
C ASP A 124 -5.54 7.32 -15.58
N VAL A 125 -5.37 6.71 -14.42
CA VAL A 125 -6.34 5.73 -13.87
C VAL A 125 -7.68 6.38 -13.54
N GLU A 126 -7.70 7.56 -12.92
CA GLU A 126 -8.95 8.28 -12.63
C GLU A 126 -9.69 8.67 -13.92
N GLU A 127 -8.96 9.16 -14.93
CA GLU A 127 -9.53 9.63 -16.20
C GLU A 127 -10.00 8.48 -17.12
N LEU A 128 -9.22 7.40 -17.21
CA LEU A 128 -9.47 6.28 -18.13
C LEU A 128 -10.31 5.15 -17.51
N CYS A 129 -10.34 5.06 -16.17
CA CYS A 129 -11.06 4.03 -15.41
C CYS A 129 -11.83 4.64 -14.22
N PRO A 130 -12.75 5.60 -14.44
CA PRO A 130 -13.48 6.26 -13.37
C PRO A 130 -14.37 5.28 -12.59
N ALA A 131 -14.29 5.32 -11.25
CA ALA A 131 -15.07 4.46 -10.37
C ALA A 131 -15.50 5.15 -9.06
N GLU A 132 -16.56 4.64 -8.42
CA GLU A 132 -17.09 5.23 -7.18
C GLU A 132 -16.12 5.10 -6.02
N CYS A 133 -15.39 3.99 -5.97
CA CYS A 133 -14.34 3.73 -5.00
C CYS A 133 -13.12 3.09 -5.67
N TYR A 134 -11.97 3.20 -5.00
CA TYR A 134 -10.69 2.73 -5.54
C TYR A 134 -9.98 1.83 -4.54
N GLY A 135 -9.35 0.76 -5.03
CA GLY A 135 -8.38 -0.03 -4.28
C GLY A 135 -6.99 0.10 -4.90
N LEU A 136 -5.95 0.04 -4.09
CA LEU A 136 -4.57 0.11 -4.56
C LEU A 136 -3.76 -1.08 -4.06
N ILE A 137 -2.96 -1.64 -4.95
CA ILE A 137 -2.01 -2.72 -4.67
C ILE A 137 -0.65 -2.27 -5.16
N PHE A 138 0.35 -2.32 -4.30
CA PHE A 138 1.73 -2.08 -4.66
C PHE A 138 2.50 -3.39 -4.64
N GLY A 139 3.18 -3.72 -5.74
CA GLY A 139 4.02 -4.92 -5.85
C GLY A 139 5.45 -4.58 -6.20
N SER A 140 6.37 -4.80 -5.26
CA SER A 140 7.82 -4.65 -5.46
C SER A 140 8.59 -5.14 -4.22
N HIS A 141 9.90 -4.88 -4.18
CA HIS A 141 10.66 -5.00 -2.94
C HIS A 141 10.31 -3.87 -1.96
N ALA A 142 10.51 -4.12 -0.67
CA ALA A 142 10.45 -3.08 0.35
C ALA A 142 11.32 -3.41 1.57
N THR A 143 11.59 -2.39 2.37
CA THR A 143 12.26 -2.49 3.67
C THR A 143 11.57 -1.64 4.75
N GLY A 144 10.27 -1.38 4.57
CA GLY A 144 9.46 -0.63 5.52
C GLY A 144 9.88 0.84 5.63
N TRP A 145 9.93 1.38 6.84
CA TRP A 145 10.25 2.78 7.13
C TRP A 145 11.73 3.14 6.89
N LEU A 146 12.63 2.18 6.70
CA LEU A 146 14.06 2.47 6.55
C LEU A 146 14.32 3.39 5.35
N PRO A 147 15.24 4.36 5.46
CA PRO A 147 15.56 5.26 4.36
C PRO A 147 16.04 4.51 3.12
N VAL A 148 15.88 5.10 1.95
CA VAL A 148 16.58 4.68 0.74
C VAL A 148 18.09 4.72 0.97
N ASP A 149 18.73 3.56 0.88
CA ASP A 149 20.18 3.39 0.76
C ASP A 149 20.40 2.45 -0.41
N HIS A 150 20.85 2.99 -1.55
CA HIS A 150 21.01 2.22 -2.79
C HIS A 150 21.87 0.95 -2.65
N SER A 151 22.65 0.81 -1.58
CA SER A 151 23.42 -0.39 -1.29
C SER A 151 22.71 -1.44 -0.42
N ARG A 152 21.65 -1.07 0.33
CA ARG A 152 21.14 -1.90 1.44
C ARG A 152 19.63 -1.85 1.67
N THR A 153 19.00 -0.67 1.58
CA THR A 153 17.60 -0.47 1.98
C THR A 153 16.82 0.22 0.89
N ARG A 154 15.53 -0.10 0.82
CA ARG A 154 14.67 0.30 -0.29
C ARG A 154 13.60 1.30 0.08
N SER A 155 13.21 1.35 1.35
CA SER A 155 11.90 1.85 1.73
C SER A 155 10.83 1.09 0.93
N PHE A 156 10.42 1.59 -0.23
CA PHE A 156 9.58 0.87 -1.19
C PHE A 156 10.14 0.93 -2.61
N GLY A 157 9.95 -0.15 -3.36
CA GLY A 157 10.23 -0.23 -4.79
C GLY A 157 11.68 -0.57 -5.15
N ASP A 158 11.87 -1.08 -6.35
CA ASP A 158 13.16 -1.15 -7.03
C ASP A 158 12.91 -1.05 -8.54
N ASP A 159 13.21 0.10 -9.13
CA ASP A 159 13.08 0.34 -10.58
C ASP A 159 14.48 0.61 -11.14
N GLY A 160 15.14 -0.46 -11.60
CA GLY A 160 16.52 -0.37 -12.06
C GLY A 160 17.51 0.18 -11.01
N GLY A 161 17.20 0.06 -9.71
CA GLY A 161 17.97 0.63 -8.61
C GLY A 161 17.39 1.91 -8.01
N LEU A 162 16.40 2.54 -8.64
CA LEU A 162 15.62 3.67 -8.11
C LEU A 162 14.58 3.17 -7.10
N LYS A 163 14.29 3.99 -6.10
CA LYS A 163 13.55 3.65 -4.87
C LYS A 163 12.77 4.89 -4.40
N ILE A 164 11.74 4.72 -3.58
CA ILE A 164 11.00 5.83 -2.96
C ILE A 164 10.95 5.69 -1.44
N ASP A 165 11.24 6.79 -0.74
CA ASP A 165 11.08 6.91 0.71
C ASP A 165 9.59 6.99 1.10
N ILE A 166 9.20 6.42 2.24
CA ILE A 166 7.79 6.38 2.66
C ILE A 166 7.14 7.78 2.77
N PRO A 167 7.81 8.83 3.30
CA PRO A 167 7.25 10.18 3.28
C PRO A 167 6.97 10.72 1.88
N ASP A 168 7.82 10.41 0.90
CA ASP A 168 7.60 10.82 -0.50
C ASP A 168 6.43 10.05 -1.12
N LEU A 169 6.29 8.76 -0.81
CA LEU A 169 5.12 7.97 -1.20
C LEU A 169 3.83 8.51 -0.57
N ALA A 170 3.89 8.93 0.70
CA ALA A 170 2.78 9.55 1.39
C ALA A 170 2.39 10.90 0.75
N ASP A 171 3.37 11.72 0.33
CA ASP A 171 3.11 12.98 -0.39
C ASP A 171 2.37 12.75 -1.72
N VAL A 172 2.83 11.77 -2.51
CA VAL A 172 2.16 11.35 -3.75
C VAL A 172 0.70 10.96 -3.47
N LEU A 173 0.47 10.11 -2.47
CA LEU A 173 -0.87 9.63 -2.12
C LEU A 173 -1.75 10.74 -1.53
N ALA A 174 -1.19 11.75 -0.89
CA ALA A 174 -1.92 12.92 -0.39
C ALA A 174 -2.27 13.93 -1.51
N ARG A 175 -1.53 13.92 -2.62
CA ARG A 175 -1.71 14.84 -3.75
C ARG A 175 -2.64 14.29 -4.84
N THR A 176 -2.91 12.99 -4.87
CA THR A 176 -3.95 12.44 -5.74
C THR A 176 -5.35 12.83 -5.23
N SER A 177 -6.31 12.93 -6.14
CA SER A 177 -7.74 13.09 -5.87
C SER A 177 -8.39 11.82 -5.32
N ILE A 178 -7.71 10.68 -5.43
CA ILE A 178 -8.23 9.37 -5.04
C ILE A 178 -7.97 9.12 -3.55
N HIS A 179 -9.03 8.92 -2.78
CA HIS A 179 -8.96 8.25 -1.48
C HIS A 179 -9.23 6.76 -1.67
N PHE A 180 -8.34 5.90 -1.18
CA PHE A 180 -8.44 4.46 -1.41
C PHE A 180 -9.25 3.77 -0.30
N ASP A 181 -10.09 2.80 -0.65
CA ASP A 181 -10.74 1.92 0.31
C ASP A 181 -9.70 1.05 1.03
N TYR A 182 -8.67 0.62 0.29
CA TYR A 182 -7.54 -0.09 0.86
C TYR A 182 -6.26 0.15 0.06
N ILE A 183 -5.12 0.05 0.75
CA ILE A 183 -3.80 -0.13 0.14
C ILE A 183 -3.25 -1.49 0.60
N LEU A 184 -3.00 -2.38 -0.35
CA LEU A 184 -2.33 -3.67 -0.13
C LEU A 184 -0.86 -3.56 -0.56
N MET A 185 0.05 -3.83 0.36
CA MET A 185 1.48 -3.89 0.05
C MET A 185 1.92 -5.33 -0.15
N ASP A 186 2.03 -5.76 -1.41
CA ASP A 186 2.69 -7.02 -1.79
C ASP A 186 4.21 -6.79 -1.79
N ALA A 187 4.72 -6.51 -0.59
CA ALA A 187 6.10 -6.13 -0.34
C ALA A 187 6.48 -6.40 1.14
N CYS A 188 7.77 -6.68 1.38
CA CYS A 188 8.28 -7.05 2.69
C CYS A 188 8.28 -5.89 3.71
N LEU A 189 8.10 -6.22 5.00
CA LEU A 189 8.32 -5.31 6.14
C LEU A 189 7.47 -4.03 6.16
N MET A 190 6.36 -3.98 5.42
CA MET A 190 5.54 -2.78 5.34
C MET A 190 4.61 -2.59 6.54
N SER A 191 4.28 -3.64 7.30
CA SER A 191 3.45 -3.52 8.52
C SER A 191 4.27 -3.01 9.69
N GLN A 192 4.44 -1.70 9.74
CA GLN A 192 5.18 -0.99 10.78
C GLN A 192 4.40 0.27 11.17
N VAL A 193 4.37 0.63 12.45
CA VAL A 193 3.63 1.80 12.94
C VAL A 193 4.09 3.08 12.26
N GLU A 194 5.37 3.17 11.92
CA GLU A 194 5.95 4.27 11.16
C GLU A 194 5.33 4.40 9.77
N VAL A 195 5.26 3.29 9.02
CA VAL A 195 4.69 3.24 7.68
C VAL A 195 3.18 3.51 7.73
N ALA A 196 2.47 2.81 8.60
CA ALA A 196 1.03 2.94 8.74
C ALA A 196 0.63 4.37 9.13
N TYR A 197 1.44 5.05 9.95
CA TYR A 197 1.16 6.42 10.34
C TYR A 197 1.40 7.40 9.19
N GLU A 198 2.48 7.26 8.40
CA GLU A 198 2.68 8.10 7.20
C GLU A 198 1.53 7.97 6.20
N LEU A 199 1.02 6.75 6.01
CA LEU A 199 -0.03 6.45 5.02
C LEU A 199 -1.46 6.61 5.56
N ARG A 200 -1.65 7.04 6.82
CA ARG A 200 -2.96 7.02 7.51
C ARG A 200 -4.06 7.84 6.85
N HIS A 201 -3.71 8.82 6.03
CA HIS A 201 -4.68 9.68 5.33
C HIS A 201 -4.96 9.24 3.89
N SER A 202 -4.28 8.20 3.41
CA SER A 202 -4.33 7.78 2.01
C SER A 202 -5.36 6.69 1.74
N ALA A 203 -5.77 5.94 2.77
CA ALA A 203 -6.72 4.85 2.63
C ALA A 203 -7.52 4.60 3.91
N ASP A 204 -8.66 3.90 3.82
CA ASP A 204 -9.43 3.45 4.99
C ASP A 204 -8.72 2.27 5.71
N TYR A 205 -8.13 1.34 4.93
CA TYR A 205 -7.44 0.16 5.44
C TYR A 205 -6.08 -0.06 4.77
N LEU A 206 -5.08 -0.51 5.53
CA LEU A 206 -3.80 -0.98 5.01
C LEU A 206 -3.69 -2.49 5.23
N ILE A 207 -3.28 -3.23 4.20
CA ILE A 207 -3.08 -4.68 4.27
C ILE A 207 -1.61 -4.97 4.03
N LEU A 208 -0.90 -5.35 5.09
CA LEU A 208 0.56 -5.26 5.16
C LEU A 208 1.16 -6.51 5.82
N SER A 209 2.41 -6.83 5.54
CA SER A 209 3.18 -7.86 6.26
C SER A 209 4.24 -7.23 7.17
N PRO A 210 4.33 -7.61 8.46
CA PRO A 210 5.37 -7.11 9.35
C PRO A 210 6.74 -7.72 9.05
N ALA A 211 6.78 -8.87 8.36
CA ALA A 211 8.01 -9.59 8.01
C ALA A 211 8.13 -9.79 6.49
N GLU A 212 9.04 -10.68 6.07
CA GLU A 212 9.25 -11.03 4.66
C GLU A 212 8.00 -11.69 4.04
N VAL A 213 7.67 -11.27 2.82
CA VAL A 213 6.66 -11.88 1.95
C VAL A 213 7.37 -12.82 0.97
N MET A 214 6.82 -14.02 0.74
CA MET A 214 7.40 -14.98 -0.22
C MET A 214 7.35 -14.40 -1.64
N SER A 215 8.34 -14.70 -2.49
CA SER A 215 8.47 -14.05 -3.81
C SER A 215 7.24 -14.15 -4.71
N THR A 216 6.46 -15.22 -4.57
CA THR A 216 5.17 -15.40 -5.27
C THR A 216 4.14 -14.31 -4.96
N GLY A 217 4.23 -13.66 -3.80
CA GLY A 217 3.32 -12.60 -3.39
C GLY A 217 1.91 -13.10 -3.08
N PHE A 218 0.91 -12.23 -3.24
CA PHE A 218 -0.46 -12.56 -2.87
C PHE A 218 -1.13 -13.53 -3.86
N PRO A 219 -2.05 -14.41 -3.40
CA PRO A 219 -2.74 -15.36 -4.26
C PRO A 219 -3.88 -14.70 -5.03
N TYR A 220 -3.57 -13.82 -5.99
CA TYR A 220 -4.55 -12.95 -6.69
C TYR A 220 -5.77 -13.70 -7.22
N LYS A 221 -5.58 -14.89 -7.80
CA LYS A 221 -6.67 -15.80 -8.21
C LYS A 221 -7.74 -16.00 -7.12
N ASN A 222 -7.33 -16.12 -5.86
CA ASN A 222 -8.20 -16.40 -4.73
C ASN A 222 -8.81 -15.14 -4.09
N ILE A 223 -8.19 -13.97 -4.27
CA ILE A 223 -8.54 -12.73 -3.55
C ILE A 223 -9.19 -11.66 -4.41
N VAL A 224 -9.14 -11.73 -5.75
CA VAL A 224 -9.72 -10.72 -6.66
C VAL A 224 -11.19 -10.42 -6.36
N LYS A 225 -11.98 -11.43 -5.96
CA LYS A 225 -13.37 -11.21 -5.56
C LYS A 225 -13.52 -10.26 -4.37
N TYR A 226 -12.61 -10.31 -3.39
CA TYR A 226 -12.62 -9.40 -2.25
C TYR A 226 -12.03 -8.03 -2.63
N LEU A 227 -11.03 -8.01 -3.51
CA LEU A 227 -10.45 -6.78 -4.05
C LEU A 227 -11.53 -5.92 -4.76
N LEU A 228 -12.43 -6.54 -5.51
CA LEU A 228 -13.50 -5.86 -6.25
C LEU A 228 -14.78 -5.58 -5.42
N SER A 229 -15.03 -6.29 -4.32
CA SER A 229 -16.31 -6.21 -3.59
C SER A 229 -16.53 -4.90 -2.82
N VAL A 230 -17.60 -4.16 -3.14
CA VAL A 230 -17.89 -2.83 -2.58
C VAL A 230 -18.80 -2.81 -1.36
N ASP A 231 -19.27 -3.95 -0.90
CA ASP A 231 -20.28 -4.08 0.15
C ASP A 231 -19.78 -3.68 1.54
N ASP A 232 -18.79 -4.39 2.07
CA ASP A 232 -18.26 -4.26 3.43
C ASP A 232 -16.73 -4.22 3.35
N LYS A 233 -16.20 -2.99 3.24
CA LYS A 233 -14.76 -2.75 3.04
C LYS A 233 -13.91 -3.40 4.14
N GLU A 234 -14.34 -3.29 5.40
CA GLU A 234 -13.66 -3.85 6.56
C GLU A 234 -13.57 -5.36 6.45
N ARG A 235 -14.73 -6.00 6.27
CA ARG A 235 -14.81 -7.45 6.14
C ARG A 235 -14.03 -7.96 4.94
N ASN A 236 -14.04 -7.25 3.82
CA ASN A 236 -13.30 -7.63 2.62
C ASN A 236 -11.79 -7.56 2.83
N ALA A 237 -11.28 -6.52 3.52
CA ALA A 237 -9.87 -6.44 3.88
C ALA A 237 -9.45 -7.63 4.79
N VAL A 238 -10.28 -7.98 5.77
CA VAL A 238 -10.06 -9.14 6.65
C VAL A 238 -10.10 -10.46 5.86
N LEU A 239 -11.10 -10.67 5.01
CA LEU A 239 -11.23 -11.88 4.19
C LEU A 239 -10.07 -12.06 3.21
N LEU A 240 -9.55 -10.95 2.66
CA LEU A 240 -8.35 -10.95 1.84
C LEU A 240 -7.15 -11.46 2.63
N ALA A 241 -6.93 -10.92 3.83
CA ALA A 241 -5.82 -11.32 4.68
C ALA A 241 -5.95 -12.79 5.14
N GLN A 242 -7.16 -13.25 5.41
CA GLN A 242 -7.44 -14.65 5.75
C GLN A 242 -7.16 -15.59 4.58
N ALA A 243 -7.59 -15.22 3.37
CA ALA A 243 -7.32 -16.00 2.16
C ALA A 243 -5.81 -16.06 1.83
N TYR A 244 -5.06 -15.01 2.13
CA TYR A 244 -3.60 -15.02 2.04
C TYR A 244 -2.99 -16.07 2.98
N LEU A 245 -3.39 -16.09 4.25
CA LEU A 245 -2.92 -17.11 5.21
C LEU A 245 -3.32 -18.53 4.77
N ASP A 246 -4.57 -18.73 4.35
CA ASP A 246 -5.06 -20.04 3.90
C ASP A 246 -4.28 -20.57 2.69
N TYR A 247 -3.91 -19.69 1.76
CA TYR A 247 -3.04 -20.05 0.64
C TYR A 247 -1.69 -20.56 1.14
N TYR A 248 -1.02 -19.81 2.02
CA TYR A 248 0.33 -20.14 2.50
C TYR A 248 0.39 -21.38 3.38
N LYS A 249 -0.67 -21.72 4.12
CA LYS A 249 -0.77 -23.01 4.86
C LYS A 249 -0.56 -24.24 3.98
N THR A 250 -0.86 -24.14 2.68
CA THR A 250 -0.81 -25.27 1.74
C THR A 250 0.41 -25.24 0.82
N GLN A 251 1.25 -24.20 0.91
CA GLN A 251 2.42 -24.08 0.04
C GLN A 251 3.56 -24.97 0.50
N ARG A 252 4.52 -25.21 -0.40
CA ARG A 252 5.72 -26.01 -0.11
C ARG A 252 6.54 -25.46 1.07
N PHE A 253 6.57 -24.14 1.22
CA PHE A 253 7.23 -23.44 2.31
C PHE A 253 6.16 -22.61 3.03
N PRO A 254 5.43 -23.20 4.00
CA PRO A 254 4.34 -22.50 4.67
C PRO A 254 4.88 -21.40 5.59
N TRP A 255 4.84 -20.18 5.06
CA TRP A 255 5.25 -18.97 5.76
C TRP A 255 4.38 -17.81 5.30
N ALA A 256 3.84 -17.05 6.25
CA ALA A 256 3.13 -15.82 6.00
C ALA A 256 3.01 -15.02 7.30
N THR A 257 3.03 -13.70 7.20
CA THR A 257 2.59 -12.79 8.27
C THR A 257 1.75 -11.71 7.63
N ILE A 258 0.67 -11.29 8.27
CA ILE A 258 -0.21 -10.26 7.73
C ILE A 258 -0.91 -9.51 8.85
N ALA A 259 -1.24 -8.26 8.58
CA ALA A 259 -2.12 -7.42 9.37
C ALA A 259 -3.02 -6.56 8.48
N VAL A 260 -4.21 -6.25 9.00
CA VAL A 260 -5.12 -5.24 8.46
C VAL A 260 -5.17 -4.10 9.47
N VAL A 261 -4.66 -2.94 9.06
CA VAL A 261 -4.63 -1.72 9.86
C VAL A 261 -5.75 -0.80 9.43
N LYS A 262 -6.60 -0.38 10.37
CA LYS A 262 -7.62 0.64 10.19
C LYS A 262 -7.02 2.01 10.49
N THR A 263 -6.96 2.87 9.48
CA THR A 263 -6.11 4.06 9.52
C THR A 263 -6.66 5.20 10.39
N ASP A 264 -7.98 5.31 10.51
CA ASP A 264 -8.65 6.32 11.34
C ASP A 264 -8.38 6.14 12.85
N GLU A 265 -7.90 4.96 13.26
CA GLU A 265 -7.52 4.65 14.64
C GLU A 265 -6.04 4.97 14.96
N MET A 266 -5.23 5.29 13.95
CA MET A 266 -3.77 5.50 14.10
C MET A 266 -3.43 6.73 14.95
N GLU A 267 -4.23 7.80 14.91
CA GLU A 267 -3.98 9.01 15.72
C GLU A 267 -4.20 8.75 17.22
N LEU A 268 -5.25 7.99 17.55
CA LEU A 268 -5.51 7.58 18.93
C LEU A 268 -4.47 6.58 19.42
N LEU A 269 -4.01 5.65 18.57
CA LEU A 269 -2.90 4.76 18.89
C LEU A 269 -1.64 5.57 19.23
N ALA A 270 -1.27 6.54 18.39
CA ALA A 270 -0.12 7.42 18.64
C ALA A 270 -0.25 8.16 19.99
N ALA A 271 -1.43 8.71 20.30
CA ALA A 271 -1.66 9.43 21.55
C ALA A 271 -1.53 8.54 22.80
N VAL A 272 -2.05 7.31 22.74
CA VAL A 272 -1.91 6.35 23.84
C VAL A 272 -0.45 5.92 24.00
N THR A 273 0.24 5.62 22.90
CA THR A 273 1.67 5.29 22.90
C THR A 273 2.52 6.41 23.46
N ARG A 274 2.24 7.67 23.09
CA ARG A 274 2.91 8.84 23.65
C ARG A 274 2.82 8.89 25.17
N SER A 275 1.62 8.65 25.71
CA SER A 275 1.38 8.66 27.15
C SER A 275 2.21 7.58 27.85
N ILE A 276 2.24 6.37 27.30
CA ILE A 276 3.08 5.27 27.81
C ILE A 276 4.55 5.64 27.77
N MET A 277 5.03 6.21 26.66
CA MET A 277 6.43 6.59 26.53
C MET A 277 6.85 7.64 27.55
N GLN A 278 6.00 8.63 27.81
CA GLN A 278 6.25 9.67 28.80
C GLN A 278 6.30 9.11 30.24
N GLU A 279 5.42 8.17 30.56
CA GLU A 279 5.38 7.54 31.89
C GLU A 279 6.54 6.55 32.13
N ASN A 280 7.15 6.04 31.06
CA ASN A 280 8.15 4.96 31.12
C ASN A 280 9.51 5.36 30.53
N MET A 281 9.86 6.65 30.54
CA MET A 281 11.12 7.17 29.97
C MET A 281 12.37 6.49 30.55
N GLU A 282 12.39 6.17 31.85
CA GLU A 282 13.52 5.48 32.47
C GLU A 282 13.71 4.05 31.92
N ASN A 283 12.62 3.33 31.65
CA ASN A 283 12.68 1.99 31.07
C ASN A 283 13.11 2.05 29.61
N ILE A 284 12.64 3.04 28.85
CA ILE A 284 13.08 3.33 27.49
C ILE A 284 14.60 3.61 27.47
N ALA A 285 15.09 4.44 28.38
CA ALA A 285 16.51 4.72 28.54
C ALA A 285 17.38 3.51 28.90
N SER A 286 16.77 2.46 29.48
CA SER A 286 17.48 1.30 30.02
C SER A 286 17.88 0.26 28.96
N PHE A 287 17.41 0.40 27.72
CA PHE A 287 17.73 -0.56 26.65
C PHE A 287 19.25 -0.67 26.47
N THR A 288 19.74 -1.90 26.59
CA THR A 288 21.15 -2.24 26.34
C THR A 288 21.33 -2.95 25.00
N PRO A 289 22.55 -3.02 24.44
CA PRO A 289 22.81 -3.81 23.23
C PRO A 289 22.45 -5.29 23.39
N SER A 290 22.63 -5.84 24.60
CA SER A 290 22.26 -7.21 24.92
C SER A 290 20.74 -7.39 24.91
N MET A 291 19.99 -6.45 25.50
CA MET A 291 18.53 -6.45 25.45
C MET A 291 18.04 -6.39 24.01
N LEU A 292 18.53 -5.44 23.19
CA LEU A 292 18.16 -5.33 21.78
C LEU A 292 18.49 -6.58 20.95
N SER A 293 19.54 -7.31 21.31
CA SER A 293 19.91 -8.56 20.64
C SER A 293 18.99 -9.71 21.05
N LEU A 294 18.60 -9.80 22.32
CA LEU A 294 17.58 -10.75 22.78
C LEU A 294 16.22 -10.42 22.16
N PHE A 295 15.85 -9.15 22.14
CA PHE A 295 14.63 -8.65 21.50
C PHE A 295 14.59 -9.00 20.03
N GLN A 296 15.70 -8.83 19.31
CA GLN A 296 15.78 -9.20 17.89
C GLN A 296 15.54 -10.69 17.68
N ASN A 297 16.12 -11.54 18.52
CA ASN A 297 15.98 -12.99 18.38
C ASN A 297 14.54 -13.46 18.67
N ARG A 298 13.80 -12.74 19.51
CA ARG A 298 12.47 -13.16 19.95
C ARG A 298 11.33 -12.47 19.20
N TYR A 299 11.48 -11.18 18.92
CA TYR A 299 10.42 -10.28 18.45
C TYR A 299 10.83 -9.46 17.22
N GLY A 300 12.03 -9.67 16.67
CA GLY A 300 12.52 -8.90 15.53
C GLY A 300 12.00 -9.43 14.20
N TYR A 301 11.46 -8.55 13.36
CA TYR A 301 11.00 -8.89 12.01
C TYR A 301 12.06 -8.68 10.92
N GLY A 302 12.97 -7.74 11.13
CA GLY A 302 14.11 -7.52 10.22
C GLY A 302 15.17 -8.62 10.37
N ARG A 303 15.79 -9.04 9.26
CA ARG A 303 16.82 -10.10 9.23
C ARG A 303 18.07 -9.70 8.46
N GLY A 304 19.17 -10.39 8.75
CA GLY A 304 20.45 -10.15 8.08
C GLY A 304 20.87 -8.69 8.25
N GLU A 305 21.02 -7.97 7.15
CA GLU A 305 21.36 -6.55 7.15
C GLU A 305 20.26 -5.63 7.69
N LEU A 306 19.02 -6.12 7.73
CA LEU A 306 17.85 -5.43 8.29
C LEU A 306 17.63 -5.78 9.76
N SER A 307 18.51 -6.57 10.38
CA SER A 307 18.39 -6.86 11.82
C SER A 307 18.31 -5.55 12.61
N ARG A 308 17.38 -5.50 13.56
CA ARG A 308 17.05 -4.37 14.44
C ARG A 308 16.31 -3.21 13.77
N SER A 309 15.82 -3.38 12.54
CA SER A 309 14.99 -2.37 11.88
C SER A 309 13.57 -2.30 12.42
N SER A 310 13.06 -3.43 12.93
CA SER A 310 11.67 -3.55 13.34
C SER A 310 11.51 -4.69 14.34
N TYR A 311 10.75 -4.41 15.39
CA TYR A 311 10.36 -5.34 16.45
C TYR A 311 8.85 -5.36 16.59
N ASP A 312 8.27 -6.43 17.13
CA ASP A 312 6.85 -6.47 17.47
C ASP A 312 6.46 -5.31 18.40
N PHE A 313 5.43 -4.56 18.02
CA PHE A 313 5.06 -3.33 18.72
C PHE A 313 4.47 -3.58 20.11
N ARG A 314 3.65 -4.62 20.24
CA ARG A 314 3.09 -5.01 21.54
C ARG A 314 4.17 -5.54 22.47
N ALA A 315 5.14 -6.31 21.95
CA ALA A 315 6.30 -6.72 22.72
C ALA A 315 7.09 -5.50 23.22
N PHE A 316 7.34 -4.50 22.37
CA PHE A 316 7.99 -3.25 22.79
C PHE A 316 7.25 -2.57 23.94
N VAL A 317 5.92 -2.42 23.84
CA VAL A 317 5.11 -1.84 24.91
C VAL A 317 5.17 -2.67 26.18
N SER A 318 5.14 -4.00 26.07
CA SER A 318 5.34 -4.91 27.21
C SER A 318 6.69 -4.67 27.89
N GLU A 319 7.78 -4.53 27.12
CA GLU A 319 9.12 -4.32 27.68
C GLU A 319 9.22 -2.99 28.44
N VAL A 320 8.75 -1.89 27.84
CA VAL A 320 8.84 -0.56 28.49
C VAL A 320 7.93 -0.43 29.71
N THR A 321 6.87 -1.24 29.80
CA THR A 321 5.95 -1.26 30.95
C THR A 321 6.26 -2.37 31.97
N GLY A 322 7.43 -3.01 31.86
CA GLY A 322 7.86 -4.05 32.80
C GLY A 322 6.95 -5.29 32.79
N GLY A 323 6.37 -5.63 31.65
CA GLY A 323 5.47 -6.76 31.44
C GLY A 323 3.99 -6.47 31.69
N ASN A 324 3.63 -5.25 32.09
CA ASN A 324 2.24 -4.88 32.42
C ASN A 324 1.63 -3.99 31.33
N ILE A 325 1.24 -4.60 30.21
CA ILE A 325 0.65 -3.89 29.07
C ILE A 325 -0.64 -3.16 29.52
N PRO A 326 -0.72 -1.81 29.37
CA PRO A 326 -1.90 -1.06 29.78
C PRO A 326 -3.15 -1.43 28.96
N LEU A 327 -4.29 -1.63 29.63
CA LEU A 327 -5.57 -1.95 28.96
C LEU A 327 -6.00 -0.92 27.91
N ALA A 328 -5.68 0.36 28.12
CA ALA A 328 -5.97 1.42 27.17
C ALA A 328 -5.18 1.24 25.85
N PHE A 329 -3.93 0.79 25.95
CA PHE A 329 -3.12 0.45 24.77
C PHE A 329 -3.63 -0.81 24.10
N GLU A 330 -3.85 -1.88 24.86
CA GLU A 330 -4.33 -3.15 24.31
C GLU A 330 -5.66 -2.96 23.55
N GLY A 331 -6.58 -2.20 24.15
CA GLY A 331 -7.87 -1.89 23.53
C GLY A 331 -7.76 -0.98 22.31
N GLN A 332 -6.79 -0.05 22.26
CA GLN A 332 -6.59 0.81 21.09
C GLN A 332 -5.84 0.09 19.97
N LEU A 333 -4.86 -0.75 20.30
CA LEU A 333 -4.16 -1.60 19.35
C LEU A 333 -5.15 -2.54 18.64
N GLY A 334 -6.06 -3.18 19.37
CA GLY A 334 -7.08 -4.07 18.77
C GLY A 334 -8.15 -3.36 17.94
N LYS A 335 -8.31 -2.04 18.06
CA LYS A 335 -9.12 -1.25 17.11
C LYS A 335 -8.33 -0.86 15.87
N THR A 336 -7.03 -0.69 16.03
CA THR A 336 -6.14 -0.23 14.97
C THR A 336 -5.70 -1.38 14.08
N VAL A 337 -5.26 -2.49 14.66
CA VAL A 337 -5.01 -3.75 13.96
C VAL A 337 -6.25 -4.61 14.14
N ILE A 338 -7.15 -4.55 13.16
CA ILE A 338 -8.46 -5.23 13.22
C ILE A 338 -8.38 -6.70 12.82
N PHE A 339 -7.25 -7.10 12.23
CA PHE A 339 -6.91 -8.47 11.95
C PHE A 339 -5.41 -8.63 11.88
N GLU A 340 -4.90 -9.68 12.51
CA GLU A 340 -3.53 -10.14 12.40
C GLU A 340 -3.49 -11.65 12.30
N GLY A 341 -2.51 -12.19 11.59
CA GLY A 341 -2.27 -13.62 11.58
C GLY A 341 -0.96 -14.00 10.90
N TYR A 342 -0.61 -15.27 11.07
CA TYR A 342 0.63 -15.82 10.53
C TYR A 342 0.49 -17.32 10.19
N VAL A 343 1.42 -17.80 9.35
CA VAL A 343 1.72 -19.20 9.08
C VAL A 343 3.21 -19.39 9.35
N ASN A 344 3.58 -20.35 10.19
CA ASN A 344 4.92 -20.44 10.76
C ASN A 344 5.54 -21.86 10.71
N ASP A 345 5.14 -22.70 9.76
CA ASP A 345 5.74 -24.05 9.62
C ASP A 345 7.13 -24.00 8.94
N TYR A 346 7.44 -22.89 8.26
CA TYR A 346 8.75 -22.57 7.70
C TYR A 346 9.20 -21.16 8.15
N PRO A 347 9.58 -20.97 9.43
CA PRO A 347 9.86 -19.65 10.00
C PRO A 347 10.97 -18.90 9.25
N LEU A 348 10.68 -17.68 8.78
CA LEU A 348 11.73 -16.74 8.38
C LEU A 348 12.24 -15.96 9.60
N VAL A 349 11.34 -15.51 10.47
CA VAL A 349 11.65 -14.93 11.79
C VAL A 349 10.97 -15.72 12.90
N ASN A 350 11.34 -15.45 14.14
CA ASN A 350 10.61 -15.98 15.29
C ASN A 350 9.30 -15.20 15.47
N ILE A 351 8.19 -15.93 15.60
CA ILE A 351 6.89 -15.38 15.96
C ILE A 351 6.54 -15.89 17.35
N ASP A 352 6.37 -14.97 18.30
CA ASP A 352 5.93 -15.27 19.66
C ASP A 352 4.41 -15.11 19.72
N GLU A 353 3.68 -16.21 19.86
CA GLU A 353 2.22 -16.25 19.74
C GLU A 353 1.51 -15.38 20.78
N ASP A 354 2.09 -15.25 21.97
CA ASP A 354 1.53 -14.47 23.07
C ASP A 354 1.73 -12.95 22.87
N MET A 355 2.66 -12.56 21.98
CA MET A 355 3.04 -11.17 21.75
C MET A 355 2.73 -10.66 20.35
N TYR A 356 2.55 -11.54 19.37
CA TYR A 356 2.38 -11.15 17.97
C TYR A 356 1.21 -10.17 17.79
N SER A 357 1.54 -8.96 17.34
CA SER A 357 0.59 -7.86 17.14
C SER A 357 0.31 -7.53 15.68
N GLY A 358 0.95 -8.24 14.74
CA GLY A 358 0.82 -8.00 13.30
C GLY A 358 1.51 -6.72 12.80
N ILE A 359 2.01 -5.86 13.68
CA ILE A 359 2.64 -4.59 13.32
C ILE A 359 3.95 -4.39 14.09
N GLY A 360 4.97 -3.94 13.35
CA GLY A 360 6.29 -3.65 13.90
C GLY A 360 6.47 -2.21 14.37
N CYS A 361 7.53 -1.96 15.12
CA CYS A 361 8.02 -0.63 15.44
C CYS A 361 9.55 -0.60 15.49
N TYR A 362 10.13 0.57 15.30
CA TYR A 362 11.54 0.82 15.55
C TYR A 362 11.83 1.13 17.02
N ILE A 363 12.93 0.60 17.54
CA ILE A 363 13.49 0.98 18.85
C ILE A 363 14.81 1.71 18.59
N PRO A 364 14.86 3.05 18.72
CA PRO A 364 16.08 3.81 18.54
C PRO A 364 17.16 3.41 19.53
N TYR A 365 18.42 3.47 19.08
CA TYR A 365 19.57 3.28 19.96
C TYR A 365 20.77 4.05 19.43
N LYS A 366 21.58 4.62 20.31
CA LYS A 366 22.67 5.56 19.96
C LYS A 366 23.63 5.09 18.86
N SER A 367 23.88 3.78 18.73
CA SER A 367 24.76 3.27 17.67
C SER A 367 24.11 3.23 16.28
N PHE A 368 22.80 3.40 16.16
CA PHE A 368 22.05 3.37 14.89
C PHE A 368 21.96 4.77 14.27
N THR A 369 23.06 5.53 14.26
CA THR A 369 23.08 6.97 13.96
C THR A 369 22.39 7.35 12.65
N LYS A 370 22.60 6.60 11.57
CA LYS A 370 21.95 6.85 10.26
C LYS A 370 20.44 6.65 10.32
N TRP A 371 19.99 5.56 10.91
CA TRP A 371 18.56 5.25 11.05
C TRP A 371 17.87 6.23 12.00
N ASN A 372 18.50 6.57 13.13
CA ASN A 372 18.01 7.59 14.05
C ASN A 372 17.89 8.97 13.36
N ALA A 373 18.86 9.34 12.53
CA ALA A 373 18.83 10.62 11.81
C ALA A 373 17.64 10.69 10.83
N TYR A 374 17.36 9.60 10.12
CA TYR A 374 16.21 9.54 9.22
C TYR A 374 14.88 9.40 9.96
N PHE A 375 14.83 8.60 11.03
CA PHE A 375 13.62 8.38 11.84
C PHE A 375 12.99 9.69 12.33
N LYS A 376 13.82 10.70 12.63
CA LYS A 376 13.40 12.06 13.02
C LYS A 376 12.54 12.77 11.97
N ASN A 377 12.60 12.36 10.71
CA ASN A 377 11.83 12.94 9.61
C ASN A 377 10.42 12.33 9.49
N LEU A 378 10.15 11.21 10.18
CA LEU A 378 8.84 10.57 10.14
C LEU A 378 7.87 11.26 11.11
N GLN A 379 6.62 11.44 10.70
CA GLN A 379 5.55 11.99 11.51
C GLN A 379 5.34 11.18 12.80
N TRP A 380 5.46 9.84 12.73
CA TRP A 380 5.35 8.95 13.90
C TRP A 380 6.31 9.35 15.01
N TYR A 381 7.54 9.72 14.68
CA TYR A 381 8.57 10.15 15.65
C TYR A 381 8.05 11.23 16.59
N SER A 382 7.50 12.30 16.03
CA SER A 382 6.93 13.41 16.80
C SER A 382 5.59 13.05 17.44
N ALA A 383 4.76 12.25 16.76
CA ALA A 383 3.42 11.90 17.22
C ALA A 383 3.45 11.13 18.56
N VAL A 384 4.45 10.25 18.74
CA VAL A 384 4.61 9.47 19.97
C VAL A 384 5.62 10.05 20.97
N GLY A 385 6.17 11.24 20.69
CA GLY A 385 7.01 11.98 21.64
C GLY A 385 8.48 11.56 21.69
N TRP A 386 9.00 10.90 20.64
CA TRP A 386 10.44 10.60 20.55
C TRP A 386 11.31 11.86 20.45
N ASP A 387 10.77 12.97 19.96
CA ASP A 387 11.39 14.30 19.92
C ASP A 387 11.62 14.90 21.31
N THR A 388 10.83 14.49 22.29
CA THR A 388 10.96 14.90 23.70
C THR A 388 11.75 13.90 24.56
N THR A 389 12.13 12.75 23.98
CA THR A 389 12.86 11.69 24.68
C THR A 389 14.35 11.77 24.35
N GLU A 390 15.10 12.60 25.07
CA GLU A 390 16.54 12.87 24.81
C GLU A 390 17.44 11.61 24.93
N VAL A 391 16.97 10.53 25.54
CA VAL A 391 17.86 9.51 26.13
C VAL A 391 18.37 8.42 25.17
N LEU A 392 17.74 8.20 24.01
CA LEU A 392 18.12 7.10 23.09
C LEU A 392 18.75 7.53 21.76
N LEU A 393 18.79 8.84 21.47
CA LEU A 393 19.17 9.36 20.15
C LEU A 393 20.53 10.05 20.12
N GLU A 394 21.16 10.28 21.29
CA GLU A 394 22.50 10.87 21.45
C GLU A 394 23.59 9.85 21.82
#